data_AF-A0A1H3NTG2-F1
#
_entry.id   AF-A0A1H3NTG2-F1
#
_cell.length_a   1.000
_cell.length_b   1.000
_cell.length_c   1.000
_cell.angle_alpha   90.00
_cell.angle_beta   90.00
_cell.angle_gamma   90.00
#
_symmetry.space_group_name_H-M   'P 1'
#
loop_
_entity.id
_entity.type
_entity.pdbx_description
1 polymer ?
#
loop_
_entity_poly.entity_id
_entity_poly.type
_entity_poly.pdbx_seq_one_letter_code
_entity_poly.pdbx_strand_id
1 'polypeptide(L)'
;MRAFTRWVDEASKQLPRELVIEVRGRTGSLDEAAGKFGAIARPLTTLAGFVANVLVGTAEVHLAYDSTPTREEREFLETFLPDERGAVSDGRIIQRHLLEAVAQAFVSLSTDSDRVSRALRQYEMALRYWYVGGEWLALSHLWMAVEALTDAVIKKEAVRRGVGNAGLAKSFGLPLDDPDKPWGTALRHETRRRVIFRSDDEIYQAARKGRNGLEHGFMELDKVAAHALKSADKTFHHVRQTIIDLLGLAPEIASELMEIKPKDVQSSRKVARGRLIGAAVDPAMEGELYPRLAWSSGIDAVVREGSTFQMKSKDRMTIRTHPNVGFRLEQLEVHSRVEDGQSPVQLSDEGVDIEHAPARPSDGLLERVMALVDSSVANGSESEHTPASMFAFNMFGQGVAFFQSAQALISAYLPVEALTVVRGLTIVAARFEAMADPEGPGLGVALRAVMDTIASSGSDPDLIATRLAEFEAGAKAAGLTVPSELLASEETDIFRSLQAEMNMASDLLEANYVGIELHVMRIDEEHTGFQTKLEGGPLTDLVASAATIAMLDTLRNAALVFEWTIEADAIEATMARAREVNEAAALLDFRPTQRLPIA
;
A
#
# COMPACT_ATOMS: atom_id res chain seq x y z
N MET A 1 -28.31 25.72 -3.88
CA MET A 1 -27.06 24.94 -3.84
C MET A 1 -26.24 25.43 -2.65
N ARG A 2 -25.58 24.53 -1.92
CA ARG A 2 -24.62 24.88 -0.85
C ARG A 2 -23.36 24.04 -1.01
N ALA A 3 -22.22 24.56 -0.58
CA ALA A 3 -20.96 23.82 -0.53
C ALA A 3 -20.30 24.02 0.83
N PHE A 4 -19.73 22.96 1.40
CA PHE A 4 -19.09 22.97 2.73
C PHE A 4 -18.09 21.82 2.86
N THR A 5 -17.14 21.94 3.79
CA THR A 5 -16.19 20.86 4.12
C THR A 5 -16.82 19.91 5.13
N ARG A 6 -16.73 18.59 4.89
CA ARG A 6 -17.02 17.58 5.91
C ARG A 6 -15.85 17.51 6.89
N TRP A 7 -16.16 17.58 8.17
CA TRP A 7 -15.22 17.42 9.27
C TRP A 7 -15.44 16.06 9.91
N VAL A 8 -14.38 15.32 10.14
CA VAL A 8 -14.41 14.02 10.82
C VAL A 8 -13.56 14.13 12.08
N ASP A 9 -14.07 13.53 13.16
CA ASP A 9 -13.31 13.38 14.40
C ASP A 9 -12.48 12.09 14.33
N GLU A 10 -11.16 12.23 14.23
CA GLU A 10 -10.23 11.11 14.23
C GLU A 10 -9.19 11.33 15.31
N ALA A 11 -9.16 10.42 16.30
CA ALA A 11 -8.29 10.53 17.47
C ALA A 11 -8.42 11.88 18.20
N SER A 12 -9.67 12.35 18.42
CA SER A 12 -9.98 13.64 19.04
C SER A 12 -9.51 14.87 18.24
N LYS A 13 -9.23 14.70 16.94
CA LYS A 13 -8.82 15.78 16.03
C LYS A 13 -9.90 15.99 14.97
N GLN A 14 -10.34 17.22 14.80
CA GLN A 14 -11.26 17.61 13.73
C GLN A 14 -10.49 17.78 12.42
N LEU A 15 -10.57 16.77 11.55
CA LEU A 15 -9.87 16.73 10.28
C LEU A 15 -10.79 17.12 9.12
N PRO A 16 -10.36 18.01 8.22
CA PRO A 16 -11.10 18.24 6.99
C PRO A 16 -10.95 17.03 6.07
N ARG A 17 -12.06 16.56 5.52
CA ARG A 17 -12.10 15.51 4.49
C ARG A 17 -12.65 16.10 3.19
N GLU A 18 -13.87 15.74 2.82
CA GLU A 18 -14.40 16.06 1.50
C GLU A 18 -15.00 17.47 1.42
N LEU A 19 -14.90 18.07 0.23
CA LEU A 19 -15.75 19.19 -0.17
C LEU A 19 -17.12 18.65 -0.62
N VAL A 20 -18.14 18.87 0.19
CA VAL A 20 -19.51 18.47 -0.10
C VAL A 20 -20.22 19.58 -0.88
N ILE A 21 -20.84 19.23 -2.00
CA ILE A 21 -21.72 20.12 -2.78
C ILE A 21 -23.13 19.53 -2.77
N GLU A 22 -24.08 20.31 -2.27
CA GLU A 22 -25.48 19.92 -2.24
C GLU A 22 -26.32 20.80 -3.16
N VAL A 23 -27.04 20.15 -4.05
CA VAL A 23 -27.96 20.78 -5.00
C VAL A 23 -29.37 20.26 -4.72
N ARG A 24 -30.34 21.18 -4.65
CA ARG A 24 -31.75 20.85 -4.48
C ARG A 24 -32.54 21.48 -5.61
N GLY A 25 -33.55 20.77 -6.11
CA GLY A 25 -34.44 21.25 -7.16
C GLY A 25 -35.55 20.24 -7.44
N ARG A 26 -36.39 20.55 -8.43
CA ARG A 26 -37.46 19.67 -8.90
C ARG A 26 -37.04 18.96 -10.19
N THR A 27 -37.28 17.66 -10.26
CA THR A 27 -37.07 16.79 -11.44
C THR A 27 -38.18 15.75 -11.52
N GLY A 28 -38.26 15.03 -12.63
CA GLY A 28 -39.25 13.97 -12.83
C GLY A 28 -38.87 12.63 -12.19
N SER A 29 -37.58 12.38 -11.93
CA SER A 29 -37.05 11.16 -11.30
C SER A 29 -35.74 11.42 -10.56
N LEU A 30 -35.32 10.45 -9.74
CA LEU A 30 -34.02 10.48 -9.08
C LEU A 30 -32.83 10.41 -10.05
N ASP A 31 -32.89 9.58 -11.10
CA ASP A 31 -31.82 9.48 -12.11
C ASP A 31 -31.62 10.81 -12.86
N GLU A 32 -32.74 11.45 -13.21
CA GLU A 32 -32.71 12.78 -13.81
C GLU A 32 -32.11 13.82 -12.85
N ALA A 33 -32.42 13.74 -11.56
CA ALA A 33 -31.82 14.59 -10.52
C ALA A 33 -30.31 14.38 -10.45
N ALA A 34 -29.85 13.13 -10.33
CA ALA A 34 -28.43 12.79 -10.25
C ALA A 34 -27.66 13.30 -11.47
N GLY A 35 -28.19 13.08 -12.68
CA GLY A 35 -27.59 13.56 -13.92
C GLY A 35 -27.54 15.09 -14.02
N LYS A 36 -28.69 15.77 -13.85
CA LYS A 36 -28.79 17.23 -13.99
C LYS A 36 -28.03 17.96 -12.89
N PHE A 37 -28.23 17.59 -11.64
CA PHE A 37 -27.59 18.27 -10.51
C PHE A 37 -26.10 17.96 -10.42
N GLY A 38 -25.66 16.76 -10.79
CA GLY A 38 -24.24 16.46 -10.97
C GLY A 38 -23.58 17.34 -12.04
N ALA A 39 -24.26 17.59 -13.16
CA ALA A 39 -23.77 18.51 -14.19
C ALA A 39 -23.69 19.98 -13.72
N ILE A 40 -24.53 20.39 -12.78
CA ILE A 40 -24.48 21.73 -12.15
C ILE A 40 -23.35 21.82 -11.12
N ALA A 41 -23.10 20.75 -10.36
CA ALA A 41 -22.09 20.74 -9.30
C ALA A 41 -20.64 20.70 -9.84
N ARG A 42 -20.37 19.94 -10.91
CA ARG A 42 -19.01 19.76 -11.45
C ARG A 42 -18.29 21.07 -11.82
N PRO A 43 -18.92 22.05 -12.51
CA PRO A 43 -18.27 23.34 -12.76
C PRO A 43 -17.81 24.05 -11.48
N LEU A 44 -18.47 23.84 -10.34
CA LEU A 44 -18.10 24.48 -9.08
C LEU A 44 -16.73 24.00 -8.58
N THR A 45 -16.38 22.71 -8.75
CA THR A 45 -15.05 22.22 -8.36
C THR A 45 -13.96 22.76 -9.28
N THR A 46 -14.23 22.88 -10.59
CA THR A 46 -13.34 23.55 -11.54
C THR A 46 -13.09 25.02 -11.14
N LEU A 47 -14.15 25.76 -10.77
CA LEU A 47 -14.03 27.16 -10.33
C LEU A 47 -13.34 27.27 -8.97
N ALA A 48 -13.62 26.38 -8.03
CA ALA A 48 -12.94 26.31 -6.74
C ALA A 48 -11.44 26.04 -6.90
N GLY A 49 -11.07 25.06 -7.72
CA GLY A 49 -9.68 24.75 -8.04
C GLY A 49 -8.98 25.89 -8.78
N PHE A 50 -9.69 26.59 -9.67
CA PHE A 50 -9.17 27.82 -10.28
C PHE A 50 -8.93 28.90 -9.22
N VAL A 51 -9.92 29.24 -8.39
CA VAL A 51 -9.80 30.32 -7.40
C VAL A 51 -8.71 30.03 -6.37
N ALA A 52 -8.71 28.83 -5.79
CA ALA A 52 -7.70 28.40 -4.83
C ALA A 52 -6.35 28.06 -5.49
N ASN A 53 -6.31 27.92 -6.81
CA ASN A 53 -5.14 27.51 -7.59
C ASN A 53 -4.49 26.20 -7.08
N VAL A 54 -5.33 25.20 -6.88
CA VAL A 54 -4.95 23.90 -6.32
C VAL A 54 -5.88 22.80 -6.85
N LEU A 55 -5.41 21.56 -6.86
CA LEU A 55 -6.27 20.41 -7.15
C LEU A 55 -7.37 20.29 -6.08
N VAL A 56 -8.62 20.17 -6.52
CA VAL A 56 -9.79 19.89 -5.65
C VAL A 56 -10.37 18.48 -5.90
N GLY A 57 -10.11 17.90 -7.07
CA GLY A 57 -10.71 16.63 -7.51
C GLY A 57 -12.00 16.80 -8.32
N THR A 58 -12.51 15.69 -8.85
CA THR A 58 -13.78 15.66 -9.60
C THR A 58 -14.94 15.54 -8.62
N ALA A 59 -16.02 16.32 -8.80
CA ALA A 59 -17.26 16.08 -8.07
C ALA A 59 -17.98 14.84 -8.60
N GLU A 60 -18.26 13.90 -7.69
CA GLU A 60 -19.03 12.68 -7.94
C GLU A 60 -20.32 12.68 -7.11
N VAL A 61 -21.36 12.02 -7.62
CA VAL A 61 -22.64 11.93 -6.91
C VAL A 61 -22.52 10.86 -5.84
N HIS A 62 -22.32 11.28 -4.60
CA HIS A 62 -22.30 10.37 -3.45
C HIS A 62 -23.73 9.94 -3.07
N LEU A 63 -24.64 10.91 -2.90
CA LEU A 63 -25.98 10.69 -2.38
C LEU A 63 -27.01 11.49 -3.18
N ALA A 64 -28.12 10.84 -3.54
CA ALA A 64 -29.31 11.49 -4.09
C ALA A 64 -30.56 10.84 -3.48
N TYR A 65 -31.55 11.65 -3.10
CA TYR A 65 -32.82 11.14 -2.58
C TYR A 65 -33.98 12.09 -2.87
N ASP A 66 -35.20 11.54 -2.93
CA ASP A 66 -36.42 12.33 -3.00
C ASP A 66 -36.69 13.00 -1.64
N SER A 67 -36.59 14.32 -1.61
CA SER A 67 -36.82 15.13 -0.42
C SER A 67 -38.25 15.70 -0.33
N THR A 68 -39.19 15.22 -1.16
CA THR A 68 -40.60 15.67 -1.18
C THR A 68 -41.27 15.38 0.17
N PRO A 69 -41.69 16.41 0.95
CA PRO A 69 -42.13 16.22 2.33
C PRO A 69 -43.35 15.31 2.49
N THR A 70 -44.24 15.27 1.50
CA THR A 70 -45.54 14.56 1.56
C THR A 70 -45.47 13.10 1.12
N ARG A 71 -44.29 12.60 0.71
CA ARG A 71 -44.12 11.21 0.29
C ARG A 71 -43.65 10.35 1.46
N GLU A 72 -44.34 9.24 1.68
CA GLU A 72 -43.97 8.19 2.64
C GLU A 72 -42.87 7.29 2.07
N GLU A 73 -42.97 6.92 0.79
CA GLU A 73 -41.94 6.19 0.04
C GLU A 73 -41.13 7.15 -0.84
N ARG A 74 -39.80 7.02 -0.80
CA ARG A 74 -38.86 7.95 -1.45
C ARG A 74 -37.78 7.18 -2.18
N GLU A 75 -37.50 7.57 -3.41
CA GLU A 75 -36.35 7.06 -4.15
C GLU A 75 -35.06 7.50 -3.45
N PHE A 76 -34.09 6.58 -3.39
CA PHE A 76 -32.79 6.76 -2.76
C PHE A 76 -31.70 6.15 -3.62
N LEU A 77 -30.59 6.84 -3.77
CA LEU A 77 -29.40 6.42 -4.50
C LEU A 77 -28.18 6.85 -3.70
N GLU A 78 -27.34 5.89 -3.38
CA GLU A 78 -26.02 6.11 -2.80
C GLU A 78 -24.99 5.41 -3.67
N THR A 79 -23.98 6.15 -4.10
CA THR A 79 -22.84 5.61 -4.81
C THR A 79 -21.75 5.33 -3.80
N PHE A 80 -21.24 4.10 -3.77
CA PHE A 80 -20.08 3.80 -2.95
C PHE A 80 -18.88 4.63 -3.44
N LEU A 81 -18.45 5.57 -2.60
CA LEU A 81 -17.19 6.29 -2.73
C LEU A 81 -16.34 5.93 -1.52
N PRO A 82 -15.06 5.54 -1.71
CA PRO A 82 -14.19 5.32 -0.57
C PRO A 82 -14.06 6.62 0.23
N ASP A 83 -14.32 6.57 1.53
CA ASP A 83 -14.03 7.69 2.43
C ASP A 83 -12.58 8.15 2.26
N GLU A 84 -12.34 9.46 2.29
CA GLU A 84 -10.98 9.96 2.37
C GLU A 84 -10.38 9.53 3.72
N ARG A 85 -9.35 8.68 3.66
CA ARG A 85 -8.67 8.10 4.83
C ARG A 85 -7.19 8.47 4.84
N GLY A 86 -6.59 8.38 6.02
CA GLY A 86 -5.16 8.61 6.22
C GLY A 86 -4.84 10.07 6.48
N ALA A 87 -3.60 10.45 6.18
CA ALA A 87 -3.12 11.79 6.44
C ALA A 87 -3.92 12.83 5.63
N VAL A 88 -4.31 13.94 6.28
CA VAL A 88 -4.91 15.09 5.61
C VAL A 88 -3.93 15.58 4.56
N SER A 89 -4.42 15.65 3.31
CA SER A 89 -3.63 16.17 2.20
C SER A 89 -3.38 17.68 2.38
N ASP A 90 -2.29 18.17 1.82
CA ASP A 90 -2.07 19.61 1.74
C ASP A 90 -3.22 20.27 0.98
N GLY A 91 -3.66 21.45 1.42
CA GLY A 91 -4.79 22.14 0.79
C GLY A 91 -4.65 23.66 0.81
N ARG A 92 -5.71 24.32 0.34
CA ARG A 92 -5.93 25.77 0.49
C ARG A 92 -7.39 26.01 0.84
N ILE A 93 -7.65 27.02 1.66
CA ILE A 93 -9.01 27.48 1.90
C ILE A 93 -9.50 28.26 0.69
N ILE A 94 -10.69 27.91 0.22
CA ILE A 94 -11.36 28.63 -0.86
C ILE A 94 -11.88 29.95 -0.30
N GLN A 95 -11.34 31.05 -0.82
CA GLN A 95 -11.79 32.39 -0.45
C GLN A 95 -13.14 32.69 -1.09
N ARG A 96 -14.16 32.86 -0.25
CA ARG A 96 -15.55 32.95 -0.69
C ARG A 96 -15.82 34.12 -1.64
N HIS A 97 -15.28 35.32 -1.34
CA HIS A 97 -15.52 36.51 -2.16
C HIS A 97 -14.92 36.37 -3.57
N LEU A 98 -13.75 35.71 -3.69
CA LEU A 98 -13.15 35.40 -4.98
C LEU A 98 -13.99 34.38 -5.77
N LEU A 99 -14.46 33.32 -5.11
CA LEU A 99 -15.32 32.32 -5.76
C LEU A 99 -16.63 32.93 -6.26
N GLU A 100 -17.28 33.75 -5.44
CA GLU A 100 -18.52 34.44 -5.82
C GLU A 100 -18.30 35.37 -7.02
N ALA A 101 -17.22 36.16 -7.01
CA ALA A 101 -16.90 37.08 -8.11
C ALA A 101 -16.62 36.33 -9.43
N VAL A 102 -15.80 35.27 -9.38
CA VAL A 102 -15.48 34.46 -10.56
C VAL A 102 -16.72 33.74 -11.08
N ALA A 103 -17.54 33.14 -10.21
CA ALA A 103 -18.76 32.44 -10.61
C ALA A 103 -19.78 33.41 -11.25
N GLN A 104 -19.98 34.59 -10.67
CA GLN A 104 -20.88 35.60 -11.22
C GLN A 104 -20.40 36.07 -12.61
N ALA A 105 -19.11 36.36 -12.75
CA ALA A 105 -18.53 36.76 -14.02
C ALA A 105 -18.67 35.66 -15.08
N PHE A 106 -18.39 34.41 -14.70
CA PHE A 106 -18.51 33.26 -15.60
C PHE A 106 -19.95 33.04 -16.09
N VAL A 107 -20.94 33.13 -15.20
CA VAL A 107 -22.37 33.01 -15.58
C VAL A 107 -22.81 34.17 -16.47
N SER A 108 -22.21 35.36 -16.29
CA SER A 108 -22.53 36.56 -17.07
C SER A 108 -21.85 36.59 -18.44
N LEU A 109 -20.96 35.63 -18.76
CA LEU A 109 -20.31 35.54 -20.06
C LEU A 109 -21.32 35.19 -21.16
N SER A 110 -21.81 36.20 -21.87
CA SER A 110 -22.74 36.03 -22.99
C SER A 110 -22.06 35.59 -24.28
N THR A 111 -20.73 35.71 -24.37
CA THR A 111 -19.95 35.35 -25.57
C THR A 111 -18.76 34.47 -25.22
N ASP A 112 -18.55 33.42 -26.02
CA ASP A 112 -17.39 32.51 -25.93
C ASP A 112 -17.27 31.75 -24.60
N SER A 113 -18.39 31.64 -23.86
CA SER A 113 -18.50 30.88 -22.61
C SER A 113 -18.03 29.44 -22.76
N ASP A 114 -18.34 28.75 -23.86
CA ASP A 114 -17.88 27.40 -24.15
C ASP A 114 -16.35 27.29 -24.25
N ARG A 115 -15.69 28.32 -24.78
CA ARG A 115 -14.23 28.37 -24.93
C ARG A 115 -13.55 28.60 -23.58
N VAL A 116 -14.08 29.54 -22.80
CA VAL A 116 -13.60 29.80 -21.43
C VAL A 116 -13.86 28.59 -20.52
N SER A 117 -15.03 27.97 -20.61
CA SER A 117 -15.37 26.74 -19.88
C SER A 117 -14.42 25.60 -20.21
N ARG A 118 -14.12 25.38 -21.50
CA ARG A 118 -13.14 24.38 -21.93
C ARG A 118 -11.74 24.68 -21.40
N ALA A 119 -11.32 25.94 -21.44
CA ALA A 119 -10.02 26.35 -20.91
C ALA A 119 -9.91 26.15 -19.39
N LEU A 120 -10.97 26.47 -18.63
CA LEU A 120 -11.05 26.22 -17.19
C LEU A 120 -10.93 24.73 -16.86
N ARG A 121 -11.61 23.85 -17.62
CA ARG A 121 -11.46 22.40 -17.45
C ARG A 121 -10.05 21.91 -17.76
N GLN A 122 -9.41 22.44 -18.80
CA GLN A 122 -8.02 22.12 -19.11
C GLN A 122 -7.06 22.65 -18.04
N TYR A 123 -7.33 23.82 -17.46
CA TYR A 123 -6.58 24.36 -16.34
C TYR A 123 -6.71 23.49 -15.08
N GLU A 124 -7.90 22.99 -14.77
CA GLU A 124 -8.12 22.01 -13.69
C GLU A 124 -7.33 20.71 -13.94
N MET A 125 -7.34 20.19 -15.17
CA MET A 125 -6.50 19.03 -15.52
C MET A 125 -5.02 19.33 -15.36
N ALA A 126 -4.57 20.54 -15.71
CA ALA A 126 -3.19 20.94 -15.47
C ALA A 126 -2.85 20.92 -13.97
N LEU A 127 -3.74 21.41 -13.09
CA LEU A 127 -3.56 21.33 -11.64
C LEU A 127 -3.53 19.88 -11.14
N ARG A 128 -4.32 18.98 -11.75
CA ARG A 128 -4.27 17.54 -11.44
C ARG A 128 -2.93 16.91 -11.79
N TYR A 129 -2.25 17.37 -12.82
CA TYR A 129 -0.91 16.91 -13.16
C TYR A 129 0.20 17.81 -12.59
N TRP A 130 -0.14 18.76 -11.72
CA TRP A 130 0.82 19.65 -11.08
C TRP A 130 1.43 18.99 -9.85
N TYR A 131 2.35 18.07 -10.12
CA TYR A 131 3.10 17.34 -9.12
C TYR A 131 4.54 17.07 -9.61
N VAL A 132 5.46 16.70 -8.72
CA VAL A 132 6.86 16.43 -9.08
C VAL A 132 6.96 15.29 -10.11
N GLY A 133 7.43 15.61 -11.32
CA GLY A 133 7.54 14.69 -12.46
C GLY A 133 6.30 14.67 -13.38
N GLY A 134 5.21 15.34 -13.02
CA GLY A 134 3.98 15.47 -13.81
C GLY A 134 3.93 16.71 -14.71
N GLU A 135 4.97 17.56 -14.69
CA GLU A 135 4.96 18.90 -15.25
C GLU A 135 4.72 18.92 -16.76
N TRP A 136 5.16 17.88 -17.47
CA TRP A 136 4.97 17.76 -18.91
C TRP A 136 3.50 17.48 -19.30
N LEU A 137 2.77 16.73 -18.47
CA LEU A 137 1.32 16.55 -18.63
C LEU A 137 0.57 17.83 -18.26
N ALA A 138 0.98 18.50 -17.17
CA ALA A 138 0.43 19.81 -16.81
C ALA A 138 0.61 20.82 -17.96
N LEU A 139 1.82 20.88 -18.55
CA LEU A 139 2.11 21.73 -19.70
C LEU A 139 1.24 21.39 -20.92
N SER A 140 1.00 20.11 -21.20
CA SER A 140 0.13 19.67 -22.29
C SER A 140 -1.30 20.21 -22.13
N HIS A 141 -1.88 20.06 -20.94
CA HIS A 141 -3.21 20.59 -20.64
C HIS A 141 -3.25 22.12 -20.64
N LEU A 142 -2.23 22.80 -20.14
CA LEU A 142 -2.11 24.26 -20.24
C LEU A 142 -2.07 24.72 -21.70
N TRP A 143 -1.36 23.99 -22.56
CA TRP A 143 -1.34 24.31 -23.98
C TRP A 143 -2.74 24.12 -24.59
N MET A 144 -3.45 23.04 -24.29
CA MET A 144 -4.84 22.86 -24.72
C MET A 144 -5.76 23.99 -24.22
N ALA A 145 -5.52 24.52 -23.02
CA ALA A 145 -6.21 25.71 -22.52
C ALA A 145 -5.88 26.95 -23.38
N VAL A 146 -4.61 27.20 -23.71
CA VAL A 146 -4.19 28.26 -24.64
C VAL A 146 -4.91 28.14 -25.99
N GLU A 147 -5.02 26.93 -26.53
CA GLU A 147 -5.71 26.71 -27.80
C GLU A 147 -7.21 26.99 -27.71
N ALA A 148 -7.85 26.56 -26.61
CA ALA A 148 -9.26 26.85 -26.34
C ALA A 148 -9.52 28.35 -26.21
N LEU A 149 -8.62 29.10 -25.58
CA LEU A 149 -8.74 30.55 -25.37
C LEU A 149 -8.46 31.38 -26.62
N THR A 150 -7.70 30.86 -27.59
CA THR A 150 -7.16 31.64 -28.72
C THR A 150 -8.23 32.43 -29.47
N ASP A 151 -9.34 31.80 -29.87
CA ASP A 151 -10.38 32.47 -30.66
C ASP A 151 -11.17 33.51 -29.82
N ALA A 152 -11.39 33.24 -28.54
CA ALA A 152 -12.04 34.19 -27.62
C ALA A 152 -11.17 35.44 -27.41
N VAL A 153 -9.86 35.26 -27.29
CA VAL A 153 -8.88 36.35 -27.19
C VAL A 153 -8.81 37.15 -28.49
N ILE A 154 -8.78 36.50 -29.66
CA ILE A 154 -8.83 37.18 -30.98
C ILE A 154 -10.04 38.11 -31.03
N LYS A 155 -11.22 37.59 -30.70
CA LYS A 155 -12.47 38.37 -30.76
C LYS A 155 -12.46 39.54 -29.77
N LYS A 156 -12.07 39.31 -28.52
CA LYS A 156 -11.96 40.37 -27.51
C LYS A 156 -10.99 41.46 -27.97
N GLU A 157 -9.83 41.08 -28.51
CA GLU A 157 -8.81 42.00 -28.97
C GLU A 157 -9.24 42.78 -30.23
N ALA A 158 -9.94 42.13 -31.14
CA ALA A 158 -10.53 42.75 -32.32
C ALA A 158 -11.57 43.82 -31.91
N VAL A 159 -12.47 43.48 -30.99
CA VAL A 159 -13.46 44.43 -30.41
C VAL A 159 -12.75 45.59 -29.71
N ARG A 160 -11.76 45.31 -28.86
CA ARG A 160 -10.99 46.34 -28.14
C ARG A 160 -10.32 47.34 -29.09
N ARG A 161 -9.88 46.89 -30.27
CA ARG A 161 -9.26 47.72 -31.30
C ARG A 161 -10.24 48.31 -32.31
N GLY A 162 -11.53 47.97 -32.24
CA GLY A 162 -12.53 48.40 -33.22
C GLY A 162 -12.28 47.86 -34.64
N VAL A 163 -11.69 46.66 -34.78
CA VAL A 163 -11.38 46.05 -36.07
C VAL A 163 -11.97 44.64 -36.17
N GLY A 164 -12.10 44.09 -37.39
CA GLY A 164 -12.37 42.66 -37.59
C GLY A 164 -11.08 41.82 -37.57
N ASN A 165 -11.18 40.49 -37.68
CA ASN A 165 -10.03 39.57 -37.62
C ASN A 165 -8.94 39.88 -38.66
N ALA A 166 -9.31 40.25 -39.89
CA ALA A 166 -8.34 40.65 -40.92
C ALA A 166 -7.63 41.96 -40.57
N GLY A 167 -8.35 42.91 -39.97
CA GLY A 167 -7.77 44.15 -39.44
C GLY A 167 -6.81 43.88 -38.29
N LEU A 168 -7.16 42.94 -37.40
CA LEU A 168 -6.27 42.49 -36.33
C LEU A 168 -5.00 41.83 -36.89
N ALA A 169 -5.14 40.93 -37.88
CA ALA A 169 -4.01 40.30 -38.57
C ALA A 169 -3.08 41.33 -39.23
N LYS A 170 -3.65 42.32 -39.91
CA LYS A 170 -2.89 43.46 -40.47
C LYS A 170 -2.16 44.24 -39.38
N SER A 171 -2.79 44.46 -38.22
CA SER A 171 -2.15 45.15 -37.08
C SER A 171 -0.99 44.36 -36.46
N PHE A 172 -0.92 43.04 -36.70
CA PHE A 172 0.23 42.21 -36.32
C PHE A 172 1.32 42.14 -37.42
N GLY A 173 1.08 42.76 -38.58
CA GLY A 173 1.99 42.75 -39.72
C GLY A 173 1.88 41.49 -40.58
N LEU A 174 0.73 40.78 -40.54
CA LEU A 174 0.52 39.56 -41.32
C LEU A 174 0.01 39.89 -42.74
N PRO A 175 0.59 39.29 -43.80
CA PRO A 175 0.07 39.44 -45.16
C PRO A 175 -1.28 38.73 -45.28
N LEU A 176 -2.29 39.40 -45.84
CA LEU A 176 -3.63 38.83 -46.02
C LEU A 176 -3.76 37.98 -47.29
N ASP A 177 -2.91 38.25 -48.29
CA ASP A 177 -2.99 37.69 -49.64
C ASP A 177 -1.85 36.69 -49.94
N ASP A 178 -1.20 36.13 -48.91
CA ASP A 178 -0.15 35.10 -49.08
C ASP A 178 -0.80 33.70 -49.22
N PRO A 179 -0.79 33.09 -50.42
CA PRO A 179 -1.44 31.80 -50.66
C PRO A 179 -0.75 30.63 -49.94
N ASP A 180 0.55 30.74 -49.65
CA ASP A 180 1.33 29.68 -49.00
C ASP A 180 1.18 29.71 -47.48
N LYS A 181 0.72 30.84 -46.91
CA LYS A 181 0.60 31.06 -45.47
C LYS A 181 -0.75 31.69 -45.11
N PRO A 182 -1.80 30.87 -44.91
CA PRO A 182 -3.11 31.37 -44.51
C PRO A 182 -3.03 32.25 -43.25
N TRP A 183 -3.36 33.54 -43.41
CA TRP A 183 -3.23 34.53 -42.33
C TRP A 183 -4.00 34.17 -41.07
N GLY A 184 -5.08 33.38 -41.18
CA GLY A 184 -5.87 32.92 -40.03
C GLY A 184 -5.06 32.01 -39.09
N THR A 185 -4.26 31.09 -39.63
CA THR A 185 -3.36 30.23 -38.84
C THR A 185 -2.24 31.07 -38.23
N ALA A 186 -1.65 31.99 -39.01
CA ALA A 186 -0.63 32.90 -38.50
C ALA A 186 -1.17 33.83 -37.40
N LEU A 187 -2.40 34.32 -37.53
CA LEU A 187 -3.07 35.15 -36.52
C LEU A 187 -3.25 34.40 -35.21
N ARG A 188 -3.64 33.12 -35.26
CA ARG A 188 -3.73 32.28 -34.06
C ARG A 188 -2.37 32.14 -33.37
N HIS A 189 -1.31 31.86 -34.12
CA HIS A 189 0.04 31.78 -33.56
C HIS A 189 0.50 33.11 -32.93
N GLU A 190 0.34 34.22 -33.64
CA GLU A 190 0.74 35.53 -33.13
C GLU A 190 -0.13 36.00 -31.96
N THR A 191 -1.42 35.62 -31.90
CA THR A 191 -2.27 35.91 -30.74
C THR A 191 -1.79 35.15 -29.50
N ARG A 192 -1.46 33.86 -29.65
CA ARG A 192 -0.89 33.08 -28.54
C ARG A 192 0.40 33.74 -28.06
N ARG A 193 1.33 34.04 -28.95
CA ARG A 193 2.63 34.64 -28.62
C ARG A 193 2.53 36.03 -28.01
N ARG A 194 1.86 36.97 -28.69
CA ARG A 194 1.86 38.39 -28.31
C ARG A 194 0.85 38.75 -27.22
N VAL A 195 -0.30 38.07 -27.21
CA VAL A 195 -1.42 38.44 -26.32
C VAL A 195 -1.50 37.49 -25.13
N ILE A 196 -1.60 36.18 -25.34
CA ILE A 196 -1.74 35.20 -24.24
C ILE A 196 -0.43 35.09 -23.43
N PHE A 197 0.69 34.88 -24.12
CA PHE A 197 2.03 34.84 -23.51
C PHE A 197 2.64 36.23 -23.33
N ARG A 198 1.93 37.32 -23.67
CA ARG A 198 2.39 38.71 -23.48
C ARG A 198 3.78 39.00 -24.06
N SER A 199 4.13 38.36 -25.18
CA SER A 199 5.45 38.44 -25.79
C SER A 199 6.60 37.86 -24.95
N ASP A 200 6.30 37.00 -23.97
CA ASP A 200 7.29 36.11 -23.35
C ASP A 200 7.66 35.00 -24.34
N ASP A 201 8.51 35.36 -25.30
CA ASP A 201 8.94 34.49 -26.39
C ASP A 201 9.70 33.26 -25.88
N GLU A 202 10.43 33.39 -24.77
CA GLU A 202 11.17 32.28 -24.17
C GLU A 202 10.21 31.19 -23.67
N ILE A 203 9.20 31.58 -22.89
CA ILE A 203 8.23 30.65 -22.32
C ILE A 203 7.30 30.12 -23.39
N TYR A 204 6.84 30.95 -24.33
CA TYR A 204 6.04 30.49 -25.46
C TYR A 204 6.77 29.41 -26.27
N GLN A 205 8.04 29.62 -26.61
CA GLN A 205 8.81 28.64 -27.39
C GLN A 205 9.10 27.38 -26.59
N ALA A 206 9.43 27.49 -25.30
CA ALA A 206 9.65 26.33 -24.43
C ALA A 206 8.37 25.49 -24.28
N ALA A 207 7.23 26.13 -24.01
CA ALA A 207 5.93 25.47 -23.89
C ALA A 207 5.54 24.77 -25.20
N ARG A 208 5.66 25.48 -26.33
CA ARG A 208 5.37 24.93 -27.66
C ARG A 208 6.26 23.73 -28.00
N LYS A 209 7.56 23.83 -27.73
CA LYS A 209 8.52 22.74 -27.99
C LYS A 209 8.26 21.52 -27.10
N GLY A 210 8.04 21.73 -25.80
CA GLY A 210 7.72 20.66 -24.86
C GLY A 210 6.46 19.90 -25.27
N ARG A 211 5.37 20.61 -25.56
CA ARG A 211 4.12 20.02 -26.05
C ARG A 211 4.29 19.30 -27.37
N ASN A 212 4.94 19.92 -28.37
CA ASN A 212 5.13 19.28 -29.67
C ASN A 212 6.02 18.04 -29.58
N GLY A 213 7.08 18.09 -28.77
CA GLY A 213 7.96 16.95 -28.53
C GLY A 213 7.21 15.76 -27.97
N LEU A 214 6.30 16.01 -27.02
CA LEU A 214 5.44 15.00 -26.44
C LEU A 214 4.43 14.42 -27.45
N GLU A 215 3.62 15.29 -28.08
CA GLU A 215 2.51 14.85 -28.93
C GLU A 215 2.95 14.12 -30.20
N HIS A 216 4.10 14.52 -30.76
CA HIS A 216 4.60 13.96 -32.01
C HIS A 216 5.69 12.90 -31.80
N GLY A 217 6.11 12.65 -30.56
CA GLY A 217 7.06 11.59 -30.21
C GLY A 217 8.46 11.72 -30.82
N PHE A 218 8.85 12.90 -31.32
CA PHE A 218 10.17 13.12 -31.92
C PHE A 218 11.25 13.52 -30.90
N MET A 219 10.87 13.75 -29.64
CA MET A 219 11.75 14.23 -28.58
C MET A 219 11.78 13.23 -27.43
N GLU A 220 12.98 12.94 -26.95
CA GLU A 220 13.19 12.14 -25.73
C GLU A 220 12.47 12.76 -24.52
N LEU A 221 11.96 11.90 -23.63
CA LEU A 221 11.12 12.32 -22.51
C LEU A 221 11.87 13.23 -21.51
N ASP A 222 13.18 13.07 -21.35
CA ASP A 222 14.02 13.92 -20.50
C ASP A 222 14.06 15.37 -21.00
N LYS A 223 14.14 15.58 -22.32
CA LYS A 223 14.09 16.90 -22.96
C LYS A 223 12.69 17.51 -22.89
N VAL A 224 11.65 16.71 -23.04
CA VAL A 224 10.26 17.14 -22.82
C VAL A 224 10.08 17.62 -21.38
N ALA A 225 10.55 16.83 -20.40
CA ALA A 225 10.51 17.18 -18.99
C ALA A 225 11.31 18.45 -18.69
N ALA A 226 12.49 18.63 -19.30
CA ALA A 226 13.29 19.85 -19.13
C ALA A 226 12.57 21.10 -19.67
N HIS A 227 11.92 21.01 -20.83
CA HIS A 227 11.09 22.10 -21.36
C HIS A 227 9.88 22.40 -20.47
N ALA A 228 9.24 21.36 -19.94
CA ALA A 228 8.11 21.50 -19.03
C ALA A 228 8.53 22.16 -17.71
N LEU A 229 9.61 21.70 -17.09
CA LEU A 229 10.15 22.28 -15.86
C LEU A 229 10.49 23.76 -16.05
N LYS A 230 11.03 24.12 -17.22
CA LYS A 230 11.36 25.51 -17.57
C LYS A 230 10.13 26.42 -17.74
N SER A 231 8.98 25.89 -18.18
CA SER A 231 7.89 26.72 -18.73
C SER A 231 6.52 26.54 -18.09
N ALA A 232 6.23 25.40 -17.44
CA ALA A 232 4.88 25.08 -16.97
C ALA A 232 4.35 26.10 -15.94
N ASP A 233 5.18 26.50 -14.96
CA ASP A 233 4.80 27.47 -13.93
C ASP A 233 4.38 28.84 -14.51
N LYS A 234 5.23 29.43 -15.37
CA LYS A 234 4.87 30.67 -16.07
C LYS A 234 3.71 30.48 -17.05
N THR A 235 3.55 29.30 -17.64
CA THR A 235 2.40 29.00 -18.50
C THR A 235 1.10 28.98 -17.69
N PHE A 236 1.09 28.46 -16.45
CA PHE A 236 -0.04 28.61 -15.52
C PHE A 236 -0.39 30.08 -15.33
N HIS A 237 0.60 30.94 -15.06
CA HIS A 237 0.40 32.37 -14.89
C HIS A 237 -0.24 33.01 -16.14
N HIS A 238 0.29 32.74 -17.34
CA HIS A 238 -0.25 33.30 -18.59
C HIS A 238 -1.69 32.87 -18.87
N VAL A 239 -1.99 31.58 -18.72
CA VAL A 239 -3.35 31.03 -18.92
C VAL A 239 -4.32 31.60 -17.89
N ARG A 240 -3.92 31.63 -16.61
CA ARG A 240 -4.73 32.16 -15.51
C ARG A 240 -5.12 33.61 -15.74
N GLN A 241 -4.12 34.47 -16.01
CA GLN A 241 -4.37 35.87 -16.30
C GLN A 241 -5.27 36.04 -17.54
N THR A 242 -5.08 35.24 -18.59
CA THR A 242 -5.93 35.32 -19.79
C THR A 242 -7.39 34.98 -19.48
N ILE A 243 -7.65 33.98 -18.63
CA ILE A 243 -9.00 33.64 -18.17
C ILE A 243 -9.59 34.80 -17.34
N ILE A 244 -8.82 35.36 -16.40
CA ILE A 244 -9.23 36.52 -15.58
C ILE A 244 -9.59 37.72 -16.46
N ASP A 245 -8.74 38.02 -17.45
CA ASP A 245 -8.97 39.10 -18.40
C ASP A 245 -10.28 38.87 -19.15
N LEU A 246 -10.52 37.66 -19.67
CA LEU A 246 -11.75 37.33 -20.40
C LEU A 246 -13.01 37.39 -19.54
N LEU A 247 -12.90 37.04 -18.25
CA LEU A 247 -13.99 37.18 -17.28
C LEU A 247 -14.31 38.65 -16.98
N GLY A 248 -13.40 39.58 -17.25
CA GLY A 248 -13.61 41.01 -17.01
C GLY A 248 -13.79 41.34 -15.53
N LEU A 249 -13.06 40.66 -14.65
CA LEU A 249 -13.13 40.85 -13.21
C LEU A 249 -12.66 42.25 -12.81
N ALA A 250 -13.16 42.74 -11.66
CA ALA A 250 -12.69 43.98 -11.06
C ALA A 250 -11.16 43.92 -10.82
N PRO A 251 -10.41 45.02 -11.02
CA PRO A 251 -8.95 45.02 -10.90
C PRO A 251 -8.42 44.46 -9.58
N GLU A 252 -9.12 44.72 -8.48
CA GLU A 252 -8.75 44.27 -7.14
C GLU A 252 -8.85 42.74 -7.02
N ILE A 253 -9.97 42.16 -7.49
CA ILE A 253 -10.20 40.71 -7.53
C ILE A 253 -9.21 40.02 -8.48
N ALA A 254 -8.96 40.64 -9.64
CA ALA A 254 -8.00 40.13 -10.61
C ALA A 254 -6.58 40.10 -10.02
N SER A 255 -6.17 41.16 -9.32
CA SER A 255 -4.86 41.22 -8.65
C SER A 255 -4.76 40.15 -7.57
N GLU A 256 -5.75 40.02 -6.70
CA GLU A 256 -5.75 39.05 -5.61
C GLU A 256 -5.68 37.60 -6.13
N LEU A 257 -6.44 37.27 -7.18
CA LEU A 257 -6.38 35.94 -7.81
C LEU A 257 -5.00 35.62 -8.41
N MET A 258 -4.25 36.62 -8.85
CA MET A 258 -2.94 36.44 -9.48
C MET A 258 -1.80 36.28 -8.47
N GLU A 259 -1.97 36.78 -7.24
CA GLU A 259 -1.04 36.52 -6.13
C GLU A 259 -1.10 35.04 -5.66
N ILE A 260 -2.21 34.36 -5.90
CA ILE A 260 -2.37 32.94 -5.55
C ILE A 260 -1.64 32.06 -6.57
N LYS A 261 -0.41 31.64 -6.25
CA LYS A 261 0.40 30.72 -7.07
C LYS A 261 -0.14 29.27 -7.05
N PRO A 262 0.07 28.48 -8.12
CA PRO A 262 -0.39 27.09 -8.18
C PRO A 262 0.35 26.24 -7.14
N LYS A 263 -0.38 25.51 -6.29
CA LYS A 263 0.19 24.67 -5.23
C LYS A 263 0.16 23.19 -5.63
N ASP A 264 1.29 22.50 -5.49
CA ASP A 264 1.35 21.04 -5.53
C ASP A 264 0.90 20.48 -4.19
N VAL A 265 -0.15 19.67 -4.22
CA VAL A 265 -0.72 19.01 -3.04
C VAL A 265 -0.64 17.49 -3.12
N GLN A 266 0.03 16.96 -4.16
CA GLN A 266 0.10 15.53 -4.45
C GLN A 266 1.50 14.97 -4.21
N SER A 267 2.54 15.77 -4.39
CA SER A 267 3.93 15.35 -4.15
C SER A 267 4.50 15.97 -2.88
N SER A 268 4.18 15.35 -1.75
CA SER A 268 5.05 15.41 -0.58
C SER A 268 5.95 14.17 -0.59
N ARG A 269 7.21 14.34 -0.96
CA ARG A 269 8.19 13.24 -0.95
C ARG A 269 9.15 13.44 0.21
N LYS A 270 9.08 12.55 1.20
CA LYS A 270 10.06 12.53 2.28
C LYS A 270 11.28 11.70 1.86
N VAL A 271 12.48 12.21 2.13
CA VAL A 271 13.75 11.59 1.75
C VAL A 271 14.64 11.52 2.99
N ALA A 272 14.99 10.31 3.41
CA ALA A 272 15.99 10.06 4.43
C ALA A 272 17.35 9.84 3.76
N ARG A 273 18.33 10.68 4.08
CA ARG A 273 19.73 10.50 3.68
C ARG A 273 20.55 10.12 4.89
N GLY A 274 21.44 9.15 4.73
CA GLY A 274 22.30 8.70 5.80
C GLY A 274 23.37 7.73 5.32
N ARG A 275 24.08 7.12 6.27
CA ARG A 275 25.14 6.14 6.00
C ARG A 275 24.87 4.84 6.73
N LEU A 276 25.16 3.72 6.05
CA LEU A 276 25.30 2.43 6.70
C LEU A 276 26.66 2.38 7.41
N ILE A 277 26.68 1.98 8.68
CA ILE A 277 27.87 1.98 9.54
C ILE A 277 28.04 0.58 10.11
N GLY A 278 29.13 -0.10 9.76
CA GLY A 278 29.42 -1.44 10.27
C GLY A 278 30.14 -2.32 9.24
N ALA A 279 30.54 -3.51 9.67
CA ALA A 279 31.23 -4.48 8.82
C ALA A 279 30.32 -5.69 8.54
N ALA A 280 29.93 -5.85 7.28
CA ALA A 280 29.29 -7.04 6.75
C ALA A 280 29.62 -7.15 5.25
N VAL A 281 29.66 -8.37 4.72
CA VAL A 281 29.84 -8.60 3.28
C VAL A 281 28.59 -8.14 2.53
N ASP A 282 27.41 -8.43 3.08
CA ASP A 282 26.12 -7.91 2.64
C ASP A 282 25.51 -7.05 3.76
N PRO A 283 25.21 -5.76 3.52
CA PRO A 283 24.57 -4.91 4.51
C PRO A 283 23.07 -5.19 4.70
N ALA A 284 22.44 -6.01 3.86
CA ALA A 284 21.05 -6.40 4.02
C ALA A 284 20.84 -7.31 5.24
N MET A 285 19.63 -7.28 5.80
CA MET A 285 19.20 -8.26 6.78
C MET A 285 19.15 -9.66 6.12
N GLU A 286 19.43 -10.72 6.87
CA GLU A 286 19.34 -12.10 6.34
C GLU A 286 17.94 -12.35 5.74
N GLY A 287 17.92 -12.93 4.53
CA GLY A 287 16.69 -13.14 3.76
C GLY A 287 16.12 -11.91 3.04
N GLU A 288 16.67 -10.70 3.22
CA GLU A 288 16.28 -9.50 2.48
C GLU A 288 17.24 -9.20 1.31
N LEU A 289 16.70 -8.66 0.21
CA LEU A 289 17.49 -8.36 -0.99
C LEU A 289 18.32 -7.06 -0.88
N TYR A 290 17.95 -6.18 0.06
CA TYR A 290 18.62 -4.89 0.26
C TYR A 290 18.42 -4.38 1.69
N PRO A 291 19.37 -3.61 2.24
CA PRO A 291 19.15 -2.83 3.45
C PRO A 291 18.05 -1.79 3.21
N ARG A 292 17.12 -1.64 4.15
CA ARG A 292 16.03 -0.67 4.01
C ARG A 292 15.63 -0.03 5.33
N LEU A 293 15.00 1.13 5.22
CA LEU A 293 14.28 1.77 6.31
C LEU A 293 12.80 1.48 6.11
N ALA A 294 12.20 0.71 7.02
CA ALA A 294 10.75 0.58 7.07
C ALA A 294 10.19 1.87 7.70
N TRP A 295 9.57 2.70 6.86
CA TRP A 295 9.08 4.04 7.24
C TRP A 295 7.56 4.02 7.39
N SER A 296 7.08 4.50 8.53
CA SER A 296 5.68 4.87 8.73
C SER A 296 5.55 6.36 9.10
N SER A 297 4.58 7.04 8.50
CA SER A 297 4.27 8.46 8.77
C SER A 297 2.87 8.57 9.34
N GLY A 298 2.71 9.36 10.40
CA GLY A 298 1.43 9.69 11.01
C GLY A 298 1.28 11.20 11.25
N ILE A 299 0.09 11.61 11.69
CA ILE A 299 -0.19 13.00 12.09
C ILE A 299 -0.14 13.11 13.61
N ASP A 300 0.86 13.83 14.11
CA ASP A 300 1.03 14.14 15.53
C ASP A 300 -0.02 15.14 15.99
N ALA A 301 -0.21 16.23 15.25
CA ALA A 301 -1.17 17.28 15.56
C ALA A 301 -1.65 18.00 14.30
N VAL A 302 -2.89 18.49 14.35
CA VAL A 302 -3.42 19.47 13.39
C VAL A 302 -3.87 20.69 14.18
N VAL A 303 -3.20 21.81 13.97
CA VAL A 303 -3.58 23.10 14.57
C VAL A 303 -4.25 23.93 13.49
N ARG A 304 -5.48 24.36 13.77
CA ARG A 304 -6.22 25.29 12.92
C ARG A 304 -6.08 26.70 13.47
N GLU A 305 -5.43 27.58 12.72
CA GLU A 305 -5.27 28.99 13.05
C GLU A 305 -6.07 29.85 12.07
N GLY A 306 -7.34 30.09 12.38
CA GLY A 306 -8.24 30.81 11.48
C GLY A 306 -8.45 30.08 10.15
N SER A 307 -7.77 30.58 9.10
CA SER A 307 -7.82 30.05 7.74
C SER A 307 -6.62 29.20 7.34
N THR A 308 -5.68 28.93 8.25
CA THR A 308 -4.52 28.08 7.99
C THR A 308 -4.61 26.79 8.81
N PHE A 309 -4.10 25.71 8.23
CA PHE A 309 -3.89 24.44 8.92
C PHE A 309 -2.39 24.23 9.02
N GLN A 310 -1.91 24.00 10.24
CA GLN A 310 -0.56 23.54 10.48
C GLN A 310 -0.64 22.07 10.88
N MET A 311 -0.01 21.22 10.07
CA MET A 311 0.07 19.79 10.34
C MET A 311 1.46 19.46 10.84
N LYS A 312 1.55 18.86 12.03
CA LYS A 312 2.79 18.27 12.54
C LYS A 312 2.74 16.77 12.26
N SER A 313 3.65 16.26 11.44
CA SER A 313 3.78 14.82 11.22
C SER A 313 4.68 14.18 12.28
N LYS A 314 4.38 12.93 12.63
CA LYS A 314 5.27 12.05 13.38
C LYS A 314 5.78 10.97 12.43
N ASP A 315 7.09 10.88 12.27
CA ASP A 315 7.72 9.88 11.41
C ASP A 315 8.43 8.83 12.26
N ARG A 316 8.26 7.56 11.89
CA ARG A 316 8.98 6.44 12.50
C ARG A 316 9.71 5.64 11.45
N MET A 317 11.00 5.43 11.67
CA MET A 317 11.86 4.64 10.80
C MET A 317 12.41 3.43 11.57
N THR A 318 12.12 2.24 11.08
CA THR A 318 12.74 1.00 11.58
C THR A 318 13.84 0.58 10.63
N ILE A 319 15.07 0.50 11.13
CA ILE A 319 16.24 0.10 10.35
C ILE A 319 16.22 -1.42 10.17
N ARG A 320 16.23 -1.89 8.92
CA ARG A 320 16.31 -3.31 8.54
C ARG A 320 17.59 -3.54 7.74
N THR A 321 18.64 -3.88 8.47
CA THR A 321 20.00 -4.09 7.98
C THR A 321 20.58 -5.35 8.63
N HIS A 322 21.74 -5.79 8.16
CA HIS A 322 22.54 -6.82 8.82
C HIS A 322 22.77 -6.45 10.31
N PRO A 323 22.77 -7.40 11.27
CA PRO A 323 22.92 -7.09 12.70
C PRO A 323 24.17 -6.27 13.06
N ASN A 324 25.26 -6.46 12.31
CA ASN A 324 26.51 -5.72 12.46
C ASN A 324 26.58 -4.40 11.67
N VAL A 325 25.50 -4.00 10.99
CA VAL A 325 25.41 -2.78 10.19
C VAL A 325 24.30 -1.92 10.78
N GLY A 326 24.65 -0.76 11.33
CA GLY A 326 23.70 0.27 11.72
C GLY A 326 23.41 1.25 10.57
N PHE A 327 22.45 2.15 10.79
CA PHE A 327 22.18 3.29 9.91
C PHE A 327 22.30 4.59 10.71
N ARG A 328 23.02 5.55 10.18
CA ARG A 328 23.14 6.91 10.73
C ARG A 328 22.40 7.86 9.80
N LEU A 329 21.26 8.38 10.24
CA LEU A 329 20.57 9.46 9.54
C LEU A 329 21.47 10.72 9.57
N GLU A 330 21.66 11.32 8.40
CA GLU A 330 22.39 12.58 8.23
C GLU A 330 21.43 13.73 7.92
N GLN A 331 20.36 13.44 7.17
CA GLN A 331 19.43 14.46 6.74
C GLN A 331 18.05 13.87 6.46
N LEU A 332 17.02 14.59 6.87
CA LEU A 332 15.64 14.34 6.49
C LEU A 332 15.10 15.53 5.67
N GLU A 333 14.72 15.26 4.43
CA GLU A 333 14.24 16.28 3.48
C GLU A 333 12.78 16.02 3.12
N VAL A 334 11.98 17.07 2.97
CA VAL A 334 10.70 17.02 2.25
C VAL A 334 10.86 17.76 0.94
N HIS A 335 10.68 17.03 -0.15
CA HIS A 335 10.66 17.56 -1.50
C HIS A 335 9.21 17.77 -1.88
N SER A 336 8.85 19.04 -2.04
CA SER A 336 7.52 19.49 -2.46
C SER A 336 7.68 20.76 -3.31
N ARG A 337 6.59 21.28 -3.89
CA ARG A 337 6.60 22.56 -4.64
C ARG A 337 5.94 23.68 -3.83
N VAL A 338 6.27 23.80 -2.54
CA VAL A 338 5.50 24.61 -1.60
C VAL A 338 5.63 26.12 -1.86
N GLU A 339 6.75 26.62 -2.38
CA GLU A 339 6.87 28.00 -2.92
C GLU A 339 8.21 28.16 -3.67
N ASP A 340 8.18 28.71 -4.90
CA ASP A 340 9.36 29.09 -5.72
C ASP A 340 10.43 28.01 -5.98
N GLY A 341 10.00 26.81 -6.34
CA GLY A 341 10.86 25.79 -6.90
C GLY A 341 11.21 24.68 -5.92
N GLN A 342 11.87 23.65 -6.44
CA GLN A 342 12.08 22.32 -5.87
C GLN A 342 13.00 22.29 -4.62
N SER A 343 13.08 23.39 -3.86
CA SER A 343 13.99 23.51 -2.74
C SER A 343 13.56 22.54 -1.63
N PRO A 344 14.41 21.57 -1.26
CA PRO A 344 14.10 20.65 -0.18
C PRO A 344 13.96 21.44 1.13
N VAL A 345 12.89 21.15 1.87
CA VAL A 345 12.73 21.65 3.23
C VAL A 345 13.34 20.63 4.17
N GLN A 346 14.32 21.03 4.97
CA GLN A 346 14.91 20.16 5.99
C GLN A 346 13.95 20.06 7.17
N LEU A 347 13.59 18.84 7.56
CA LEU A 347 12.82 18.61 8.78
C LEU A 347 13.75 18.63 9.99
N SER A 348 13.23 19.08 11.14
CA SER A 348 13.93 18.95 12.41
C SER A 348 13.96 17.47 12.83
N ASP A 349 15.05 17.06 13.47
CA ASP A 349 15.23 15.70 13.99
C ASP A 349 14.25 15.39 15.14
N GLU A 350 13.65 16.41 15.76
CA GLU A 350 12.73 16.31 16.91
C GLU A 350 11.41 15.57 16.63
N GLY A 351 11.12 15.20 15.38
CA GLY A 351 9.91 14.48 14.98
C GLY A 351 10.11 13.08 14.43
N VAL A 352 11.33 12.53 14.56
CA VAL A 352 11.72 11.26 13.91
C VAL A 352 12.19 10.24 14.95
N ASP A 353 11.41 9.19 15.14
CA ASP A 353 11.79 8.05 15.96
C ASP A 353 12.54 7.03 15.09
N ILE A 354 13.85 6.90 15.31
CA ILE A 354 14.70 5.89 14.65
C ILE A 354 14.90 4.72 15.61
N GLU A 355 14.43 3.55 15.20
CA GLU A 355 14.59 2.32 15.96
C GLU A 355 15.37 1.29 15.14
N HIS A 356 16.24 0.55 15.81
CA HIS A 356 16.79 -0.69 15.26
C HIS A 356 15.80 -1.81 15.54
N ALA A 357 15.46 -2.61 14.53
CA ALA A 357 14.79 -3.87 14.80
C ALA A 357 15.76 -4.75 15.62
N PRO A 358 15.43 -5.15 16.86
CA PRO A 358 16.24 -6.13 17.55
C PRO A 358 16.27 -7.41 16.72
N ALA A 359 17.44 -8.05 16.61
CA ALA A 359 17.52 -9.40 16.07
C ALA A 359 16.58 -10.30 16.89
N ARG A 360 15.74 -11.09 16.23
CA ARG A 360 14.81 -11.95 16.96
C ARG A 360 15.58 -13.14 17.52
N PRO A 361 15.25 -13.60 18.73
CA PRO A 361 15.87 -14.80 19.29
C PRO A 361 15.79 -16.00 18.35
N SER A 362 14.69 -16.16 17.60
CA SER A 362 14.50 -17.26 16.64
C SER A 362 15.24 -17.12 15.31
N ASP A 363 15.89 -15.98 15.03
CA ASP A 363 16.52 -15.74 13.72
C ASP A 363 17.60 -16.79 13.43
N GLY A 364 17.52 -17.38 12.22
CA GLY A 364 18.41 -18.43 11.73
C GLY A 364 18.13 -19.85 12.28
N LEU A 365 17.15 -20.06 13.16
CA LEU A 365 16.83 -21.41 13.66
C LEU A 365 16.27 -22.31 12.55
N LEU A 366 15.28 -21.83 11.80
CA LEU A 366 14.58 -22.64 10.78
C LEU A 366 15.50 -23.01 9.61
N GLU A 367 16.39 -22.10 9.19
CA GLU A 367 17.30 -22.30 8.06
C GLU A 367 18.34 -23.39 8.34
N ARG A 368 18.82 -23.49 9.59
CA ARG A 368 19.80 -24.51 10.00
C ARG A 368 19.24 -25.93 9.95
N VAL A 369 17.95 -26.11 10.22
CA VAL A 369 17.33 -27.44 10.31
C VAL A 369 17.37 -28.17 8.98
N MET A 370 17.03 -27.51 7.87
CA MET A 370 17.00 -28.17 6.55
C MET A 370 18.39 -28.63 6.11
N ALA A 371 19.44 -27.85 6.39
CA ALA A 371 20.81 -28.27 6.09
C ALA A 371 21.19 -29.57 6.82
N LEU A 372 20.76 -29.73 8.08
CA LEU A 372 21.00 -30.94 8.88
C LEU A 372 20.17 -32.13 8.37
N VAL A 373 18.91 -31.89 7.97
CA VAL A 373 18.04 -32.90 7.36
C VAL A 373 18.63 -33.38 6.03
N ASP A 374 19.01 -32.47 5.14
CA ASP A 374 19.55 -32.80 3.82
C ASP A 374 20.87 -33.58 3.93
N SER A 375 21.76 -33.16 4.83
CA SER A 375 23.02 -33.87 5.13
C SER A 375 22.76 -35.31 5.59
N SER A 376 21.79 -35.51 6.47
CA SER A 376 21.48 -36.83 7.05
C SER A 376 20.80 -37.77 6.04
N VAL A 377 19.83 -37.26 5.26
CA VAL A 377 19.11 -38.05 4.24
C VAL A 377 20.03 -38.44 3.10
N ALA A 378 20.96 -37.56 2.68
CA ALA A 378 21.94 -37.87 1.65
C ALA A 378 22.78 -39.10 2.03
N ASN A 379 23.20 -39.20 3.29
CA ASN A 379 23.96 -40.34 3.81
C ASN A 379 23.12 -41.64 3.92
N GLY A 380 21.81 -41.51 4.13
CA GLY A 380 20.90 -42.65 4.27
C GLY A 380 20.40 -43.27 2.95
N SER A 381 20.61 -42.59 1.82
CA SER A 381 20.01 -42.91 0.52
C SER A 381 20.37 -44.28 -0.08
N GLU A 382 21.42 -44.93 0.44
CA GLU A 382 21.87 -46.26 -0.02
C GLU A 382 21.24 -47.43 0.74
N SER A 383 20.44 -47.17 1.78
CA SER A 383 19.85 -48.22 2.62
C SER A 383 18.66 -48.90 1.93
N GLU A 384 18.66 -50.24 1.89
CA GLU A 384 17.50 -50.99 1.41
C GLU A 384 16.32 -50.84 2.41
N HIS A 385 15.15 -50.45 1.90
CA HIS A 385 13.96 -50.31 2.73
C HIS A 385 13.05 -51.54 2.63
N THR A 386 12.69 -52.08 3.80
CA THR A 386 11.55 -52.99 3.93
C THR A 386 10.22 -52.25 3.70
N PRO A 387 9.11 -52.94 3.41
CA PRO A 387 7.80 -52.29 3.32
C PRO A 387 7.44 -51.49 4.59
N ALA A 388 7.80 -51.99 5.78
CA ALA A 388 7.53 -51.30 7.05
C ALA A 388 8.38 -50.04 7.21
N SER A 389 9.67 -50.09 6.87
CA SER A 389 10.54 -48.92 6.91
C SER A 389 10.17 -47.88 5.84
N MET A 390 9.58 -48.29 4.71
CA MET A 390 9.02 -47.35 3.73
C MET A 390 7.85 -46.53 4.30
N PHE A 391 7.01 -47.11 5.16
CA PHE A 391 5.95 -46.34 5.83
C PHE A 391 6.51 -45.32 6.82
N ALA A 392 7.52 -45.72 7.59
CA ALA A 392 8.24 -44.79 8.46
C ALA A 392 8.92 -43.68 7.63
N PHE A 393 9.54 -44.02 6.49
CA PHE A 393 10.18 -43.04 5.61
C PHE A 393 9.18 -42.04 5.02
N ASN A 394 8.01 -42.51 4.59
CA ASN A 394 6.92 -41.63 4.13
C ASN A 394 6.44 -40.70 5.26
N MET A 395 6.35 -41.20 6.48
CA MET A 395 6.01 -40.39 7.67
C MET A 395 7.09 -39.35 7.97
N PHE A 396 8.38 -39.69 7.82
CA PHE A 396 9.48 -38.72 7.89
C PHE A 396 9.34 -37.62 6.84
N GLY A 397 9.05 -37.99 5.59
CA GLY A 397 8.79 -37.05 4.51
C GLY A 397 7.61 -36.12 4.80
N GLN A 398 6.56 -36.61 5.46
CA GLN A 398 5.46 -35.78 5.94
C GLN A 398 5.91 -34.80 7.04
N GLY A 399 6.79 -35.22 7.96
CA GLY A 399 7.43 -34.34 8.93
C GLY A 399 8.20 -33.19 8.26
N VAL A 400 9.03 -33.50 7.26
CA VAL A 400 9.74 -32.48 6.47
C VAL A 400 8.77 -31.52 5.78
N ALA A 401 7.68 -32.03 5.20
CA ALA A 401 6.67 -31.20 4.56
C ALA A 401 5.95 -30.26 5.55
N PHE A 402 5.63 -30.73 6.76
CA PHE A 402 5.08 -29.88 7.83
C PHE A 402 6.07 -28.80 8.27
N PHE A 403 7.35 -29.15 8.44
CA PHE A 403 8.38 -28.19 8.81
C PHE A 403 8.56 -27.09 7.76
N GLN A 404 8.69 -27.45 6.48
CA GLN A 404 8.78 -26.48 5.39
C GLN A 404 7.52 -25.61 5.27
N SER A 405 6.35 -26.18 5.54
CA SER A 405 5.09 -25.42 5.58
C SER A 405 5.09 -24.39 6.73
N ALA A 406 5.56 -24.78 7.92
CA ALA A 406 5.71 -23.87 9.05
C ALA A 406 6.67 -22.73 8.72
N GLN A 407 7.81 -23.04 8.12
CA GLN A 407 8.79 -22.04 7.67
C GLN A 407 8.17 -21.06 6.67
N ALA A 408 7.45 -21.55 5.65
CA ALA A 408 6.80 -20.70 4.65
C ALA A 408 5.73 -19.78 5.27
N LEU A 409 4.92 -20.29 6.20
CA LEU A 409 3.90 -19.50 6.91
C LEU A 409 4.53 -18.43 7.80
N ILE A 410 5.58 -18.77 8.55
CA ILE A 410 6.31 -17.81 9.40
C ILE A 410 6.95 -16.70 8.54
N SER A 411 7.60 -17.05 7.43
CA SER A 411 8.16 -16.08 6.48
C SER A 411 7.08 -15.18 5.85
N ALA A 412 5.85 -15.68 5.73
CA ALA A 412 4.69 -14.95 5.25
C ALA A 412 3.98 -14.10 6.33
N TYR A 413 4.53 -14.03 7.55
CA TYR A 413 3.94 -13.34 8.71
C TYR A 413 2.64 -13.98 9.22
N LEU A 414 2.53 -15.31 9.13
CA LEU A 414 1.37 -16.12 9.52
C LEU A 414 1.71 -17.13 10.64
N PRO A 415 2.20 -16.68 11.81
CA PRO A 415 2.61 -17.60 12.87
C PRO A 415 1.42 -18.31 13.55
N VAL A 416 0.21 -17.73 13.53
CA VAL A 416 -0.99 -18.38 14.09
C VAL A 416 -1.34 -19.61 13.26
N GLU A 417 -1.40 -19.46 11.94
CA GLU A 417 -1.68 -20.53 11.00
C GLU A 417 -0.60 -21.62 11.07
N ALA A 418 0.65 -21.22 11.31
CA ALA A 418 1.77 -22.15 11.48
C ALA A 418 1.61 -23.08 12.69
N LEU A 419 0.85 -22.73 13.74
CA LEU A 419 0.59 -23.64 14.88
C LEU A 419 -0.03 -24.97 14.45
N THR A 420 -0.91 -24.96 13.45
CA THR A 420 -1.58 -26.18 12.98
C THR A 420 -0.59 -27.17 12.37
N VAL A 421 0.34 -26.67 11.55
CA VAL A 421 1.37 -27.52 10.93
C VAL A 421 2.44 -27.94 11.94
N VAL A 422 2.75 -27.09 12.93
CA VAL A 422 3.64 -27.46 14.04
C VAL A 422 3.04 -28.59 14.88
N ARG A 423 1.73 -28.58 15.15
CA ARG A 423 1.06 -29.71 15.81
C ARG A 423 1.17 -31.00 15.01
N GLY A 424 0.95 -30.94 13.69
CA GLY A 424 1.15 -32.08 12.79
C GLY A 424 2.58 -32.63 12.86
N LEU A 425 3.57 -31.74 12.88
CA LEU A 425 4.98 -32.08 13.01
C LEU A 425 5.30 -32.72 14.38
N THR A 426 4.78 -32.19 15.48
CA THR A 426 4.99 -32.76 16.83
C THR A 426 4.38 -34.16 16.95
N ILE A 427 3.22 -34.42 16.32
CA ILE A 427 2.65 -35.77 16.27
C ILE A 427 3.59 -36.72 15.51
N VAL A 428 4.16 -36.30 14.38
CA VAL A 428 5.16 -37.10 13.66
C VAL A 428 6.38 -37.38 14.54
N ALA A 429 6.90 -36.37 15.24
CA ALA A 429 8.01 -36.52 16.17
C ALA A 429 7.70 -37.56 17.27
N ALA A 430 6.50 -37.49 17.87
CA ALA A 430 6.03 -38.44 18.88
C ALA A 430 5.95 -39.88 18.36
N ARG A 431 5.61 -40.08 17.07
CA ARG A 431 5.65 -41.41 16.45
C ARG A 431 7.07 -41.92 16.27
N PHE A 432 8.00 -41.05 15.90
CA PHE A 432 9.42 -41.42 15.79
C PHE A 432 10.04 -41.72 17.16
N GLU A 433 9.68 -40.97 18.20
CA GLU A 433 10.06 -41.26 19.59
C GLU A 433 9.65 -42.70 19.98
N ALA A 434 8.37 -43.06 19.74
CA ALA A 434 7.88 -44.42 20.02
C ALA A 434 8.51 -45.52 19.14
N MET A 435 8.92 -45.20 17.90
CA MET A 435 9.65 -46.14 17.04
C MET A 435 11.09 -46.35 17.49
N ALA A 436 11.72 -45.33 18.07
CA ALA A 436 13.11 -45.37 18.50
C ALA A 436 13.30 -45.98 19.91
N ASP A 437 12.22 -46.17 20.67
CA ASP A 437 12.24 -46.86 21.95
C ASP A 437 12.76 -48.31 21.80
N PRO A 438 13.89 -48.68 22.44
CA PRO A 438 14.45 -50.02 22.37
C PRO A 438 13.52 -51.13 22.89
N GLU A 439 12.61 -50.80 23.81
CA GLU A 439 11.61 -51.73 24.34
C GLU A 439 10.27 -51.64 23.59
N GLY A 440 10.17 -50.70 22.66
CA GLY A 440 8.96 -50.37 21.91
C GLY A 440 8.69 -51.29 20.72
N PRO A 441 7.56 -51.07 20.03
CA PRO A 441 7.17 -51.86 18.86
C PRO A 441 7.98 -51.57 17.58
N GLY A 442 8.93 -50.64 17.63
CA GLY A 442 9.76 -50.26 16.48
C GLY A 442 8.91 -49.85 15.26
N LEU A 443 9.27 -50.35 14.07
CA LEU A 443 8.52 -50.10 12.82
C LEU A 443 7.04 -50.54 12.85
N GLY A 444 6.62 -51.31 13.86
CA GLY A 444 5.21 -51.63 14.10
C GLY A 444 4.33 -50.39 14.32
N VAL A 445 4.88 -49.29 14.85
CA VAL A 445 4.17 -48.01 15.00
C VAL A 445 3.75 -47.44 13.64
N ALA A 446 4.67 -47.40 12.66
CA ALA A 446 4.36 -46.88 11.33
C ALA A 446 3.32 -47.73 10.60
N LEU A 447 3.42 -49.06 10.72
CA LEU A 447 2.41 -49.98 10.19
C LEU A 447 1.04 -49.74 10.82
N ARG A 448 0.97 -49.58 12.14
CA ARG A 448 -0.29 -49.30 12.83
C ARG A 448 -0.91 -47.98 12.37
N ALA A 449 -0.12 -46.93 12.18
CA ALA A 449 -0.61 -45.65 11.68
C ALA A 449 -1.23 -45.75 10.28
N VAL A 450 -0.65 -46.57 9.40
CA VAL A 450 -1.23 -46.86 8.08
C VAL A 450 -2.53 -47.64 8.21
N MET A 451 -2.57 -48.65 9.09
CA MET A 451 -3.79 -49.42 9.37
C MET A 451 -4.92 -48.53 9.88
N ASP A 452 -4.64 -47.60 10.81
CA ASP A 452 -5.62 -46.62 11.32
C ASP A 452 -6.15 -45.69 10.21
N THR A 453 -5.27 -45.28 9.30
CA THR A 453 -5.64 -44.46 8.13
C THR A 453 -6.55 -45.24 7.18
N ILE A 454 -6.26 -46.51 6.92
CA ILE A 454 -7.12 -47.37 6.07
C ILE A 454 -8.48 -47.58 6.73
N ALA A 455 -8.50 -47.87 8.03
CA ALA A 455 -9.72 -48.08 8.79
C ALA A 455 -10.62 -46.84 8.82
N SER A 456 -10.05 -45.64 8.80
CA SER A 456 -10.78 -44.37 8.79
C SER A 456 -11.09 -43.81 7.40
N SER A 457 -10.63 -44.46 6.32
CA SER A 457 -10.75 -43.95 4.94
C SER A 457 -12.17 -43.88 4.37
N GLY A 458 -13.16 -44.51 5.02
CA GLY A 458 -14.54 -44.62 4.52
C GLY A 458 -14.71 -45.56 3.33
N SER A 459 -13.70 -46.38 3.03
CA SER A 459 -13.73 -47.40 1.98
C SER A 459 -14.66 -48.58 2.31
N ASP A 460 -14.87 -49.47 1.34
CA ASP A 460 -15.64 -50.70 1.53
C ASP A 460 -15.12 -51.52 2.75
N PRO A 461 -15.99 -51.88 3.72
CA PRO A 461 -15.57 -52.61 4.92
C PRO A 461 -14.88 -53.94 4.66
N ASP A 462 -15.27 -54.69 3.63
CA ASP A 462 -14.67 -55.99 3.30
C ASP A 462 -13.27 -55.80 2.70
N LEU A 463 -13.09 -54.74 1.90
CA LEU A 463 -11.78 -54.36 1.39
C LEU A 463 -10.86 -53.89 2.53
N ILE A 464 -11.37 -53.09 3.47
CA ILE A 464 -10.63 -52.67 4.66
C ILE A 464 -10.19 -53.89 5.47
N ALA A 465 -11.11 -54.80 5.79
CA ALA A 465 -10.80 -56.00 6.57
C ALA A 465 -9.74 -56.87 5.87
N THR A 466 -9.85 -57.05 4.55
CA THR A 466 -8.86 -57.79 3.75
C THR A 466 -7.48 -57.13 3.82
N ARG A 467 -7.40 -55.81 3.64
CA ARG A 467 -6.13 -55.07 3.71
C ARG A 467 -5.51 -55.12 5.10
N LEU A 468 -6.31 -54.94 6.16
CA LEU A 468 -5.81 -55.03 7.54
C LEU A 468 -5.21 -56.42 7.82
N ALA A 469 -5.88 -57.50 7.39
CA ALA A 469 -5.36 -58.85 7.53
C ALA A 469 -4.06 -59.07 6.74
N GLU A 470 -3.92 -58.48 5.54
CA GLU A 470 -2.66 -58.49 4.77
C GLU A 470 -1.52 -57.80 5.52
N PHE A 471 -1.78 -56.63 6.12
CA PHE A 471 -0.79 -55.90 6.92
C PHE A 471 -0.35 -56.68 8.17
N GLU A 472 -1.29 -57.27 8.91
CA GLU A 472 -0.99 -58.10 10.08
C GLU A 472 -0.16 -59.34 9.72
N ALA A 473 -0.53 -60.02 8.64
CA ALA A 473 0.22 -61.18 8.14
C ALA A 473 1.63 -60.80 7.69
N GLY A 474 1.77 -59.67 6.98
CA GLY A 474 3.06 -59.13 6.53
C GLY A 474 3.96 -58.73 7.70
N ALA A 475 3.40 -58.05 8.70
CA ALA A 475 4.13 -57.65 9.91
C ALA A 475 4.63 -58.88 10.69
N LYS A 476 3.76 -59.88 10.89
CA LYS A 476 4.12 -61.15 11.54
C LYS A 476 5.22 -61.89 10.78
N ALA A 477 5.15 -61.92 9.45
CA ALA A 477 6.18 -62.54 8.61
C ALA A 477 7.54 -61.82 8.72
N ALA A 478 7.52 -60.50 8.92
CA ALA A 478 8.72 -59.69 9.15
C ALA A 478 9.22 -59.70 10.61
N GLY A 479 8.54 -60.41 11.52
CA GLY A 479 8.89 -60.44 12.94
C GLY A 479 8.61 -59.12 13.68
N LEU A 480 7.73 -58.27 13.13
CA LEU A 480 7.38 -56.98 13.72
C LEU A 480 6.17 -57.12 14.66
N THR A 481 6.26 -56.49 15.83
CA THR A 481 5.15 -56.36 16.77
C THR A 481 4.34 -55.12 16.41
N VAL A 482 3.10 -55.30 15.92
CA VAL A 482 2.17 -54.19 15.68
C VAL A 482 1.38 -53.94 16.95
N PRO A 483 1.43 -52.74 17.56
CA PRO A 483 0.64 -52.44 18.74
C PRO A 483 -0.84 -52.43 18.40
N SER A 484 -1.71 -52.76 19.36
CA SER A 484 -3.17 -52.74 19.15
C SER A 484 -3.71 -51.33 18.92
N GLU A 485 -3.09 -50.35 19.58
CA GLU A 485 -3.38 -48.93 19.48
C GLU A 485 -2.06 -48.14 19.49
N LEU A 486 -2.03 -46.99 18.84
CA LEU A 486 -0.89 -46.09 18.94
C LEU A 486 -0.86 -45.44 20.32
N LEU A 487 0.34 -45.29 20.91
CA LEU A 487 0.55 -44.47 22.10
C LEU A 487 -0.07 -43.08 21.88
N ALA A 488 -0.79 -42.52 22.84
CA ALA A 488 -1.31 -41.16 22.69
C ALA A 488 -0.12 -40.19 22.55
N SER A 489 -0.19 -39.26 21.59
CA SER A 489 0.91 -38.30 21.36
C SER A 489 1.23 -37.50 22.62
N GLU A 490 0.19 -37.20 23.40
CA GLU A 490 0.19 -36.47 24.66
C GLU A 490 1.02 -37.15 25.76
N GLU A 491 1.29 -38.46 25.63
CA GLU A 491 2.08 -39.24 26.58
C GLU A 491 3.59 -39.21 26.28
N THR A 492 3.99 -38.72 25.10
CA THR A 492 5.39 -38.65 24.68
C THR A 492 6.15 -37.47 25.29
N ASP A 493 7.48 -37.59 25.38
CA ASP A 493 8.33 -36.53 25.93
C ASP A 493 8.32 -35.28 25.04
N ILE A 494 8.38 -35.46 23.71
CA ILE A 494 8.37 -34.35 22.76
C ILE A 494 7.09 -33.52 22.86
N PHE A 495 5.92 -34.16 22.97
CA PHE A 495 4.64 -33.45 23.09
C PHE A 495 4.56 -32.67 24.40
N ARG A 496 4.96 -33.29 25.52
CA ARG A 496 4.99 -32.63 26.83
C ARG A 496 5.96 -31.46 26.87
N SER A 497 7.08 -31.55 26.16
CA SER A 497 8.05 -30.47 26.05
C SER A 497 7.51 -29.25 25.28
N LEU A 498 6.51 -29.44 24.41
CA LEU A 498 5.86 -28.40 23.59
C LEU A 498 4.39 -28.20 23.99
N GLN A 499 4.06 -28.43 25.27
CA GLN A 499 2.67 -28.46 25.74
C GLN A 499 1.93 -27.12 25.52
N ALA A 500 2.62 -25.98 25.65
CA ALA A 500 2.02 -24.67 25.49
C ALA A 500 1.52 -24.46 24.05
N GLU A 501 2.34 -24.81 23.07
CA GLU A 501 2.04 -24.74 21.64
C GLU A 501 0.98 -25.75 21.25
N MET A 502 1.04 -26.97 21.78
CA MET A 502 0.05 -28.01 21.49
C MET A 502 -1.33 -27.63 22.00
N ASN A 503 -1.41 -26.95 23.15
CA ASN A 503 -2.67 -26.41 23.66
C ASN A 503 -3.22 -25.32 22.72
N MET A 504 -2.40 -24.34 22.32
CA MET A 504 -2.82 -23.28 21.39
C MET A 504 -3.25 -23.82 20.03
N ALA A 505 -2.52 -24.79 19.48
CA ALA A 505 -2.84 -25.41 18.20
C ALA A 505 -4.15 -26.23 18.28
N SER A 506 -4.42 -26.87 19.42
CA SER A 506 -5.67 -27.59 19.64
C SER A 506 -6.85 -26.62 19.75
N ASP A 507 -6.70 -25.52 20.47
CA ASP A 507 -7.69 -24.45 20.52
C ASP A 507 -8.03 -23.88 19.13
N LEU A 508 -7.02 -23.72 18.28
CA LEU A 508 -7.21 -23.24 16.91
C LEU A 508 -8.02 -24.24 16.06
N LEU A 509 -7.71 -25.53 16.17
CA LEU A 509 -8.39 -26.59 15.42
C LEU A 509 -9.85 -26.81 15.85
N GLU A 510 -10.13 -26.60 17.14
CA GLU A 510 -11.49 -26.69 17.70
C GLU A 510 -12.34 -25.43 17.41
N ALA A 511 -11.77 -24.44 16.71
CA ALA A 511 -12.38 -23.14 16.47
C ALA A 511 -12.75 -22.42 17.77
N ASN A 512 -11.96 -22.60 18.83
CA ASN A 512 -12.12 -21.88 20.08
C ASN A 512 -11.74 -20.40 19.89
N TYR A 513 -12.36 -19.53 20.69
CA TYR A 513 -12.15 -18.08 20.60
C TYR A 513 -10.69 -17.65 20.80
N VAL A 514 -9.87 -18.48 21.46
CA VAL A 514 -8.44 -18.22 21.72
C VAL A 514 -7.66 -18.01 20.41
N GLY A 515 -7.95 -18.80 19.37
CA GLY A 515 -7.29 -18.63 18.06
C GLY A 515 -7.63 -17.29 17.40
N ILE A 516 -8.86 -16.81 17.57
CA ILE A 516 -9.29 -15.49 17.10
C ILE A 516 -8.55 -14.40 17.89
N GLU A 517 -8.39 -14.56 19.21
CA GLU A 517 -7.70 -13.57 20.05
C GLU A 517 -6.24 -13.33 19.63
N LEU A 518 -5.56 -14.33 19.06
CA LEU A 518 -4.19 -14.17 18.53
C LEU A 518 -4.12 -13.22 17.32
N HIS A 519 -5.23 -13.03 16.60
CA HIS A 519 -5.35 -12.08 15.49
C HIS A 519 -5.96 -10.74 15.92
N VAL A 520 -6.50 -10.64 17.12
CA VAL A 520 -7.17 -9.43 17.61
C VAL A 520 -6.16 -8.52 18.28
N MET A 521 -5.95 -7.35 17.68
CA MET A 521 -5.15 -6.27 18.26
C MET A 521 -6.07 -5.27 18.94
N ARG A 522 -5.85 -4.93 20.21
CA ARG A 522 -6.51 -3.76 20.81
C ARG A 522 -5.93 -2.49 20.21
N ILE A 523 -6.78 -1.66 19.58
CA ILE A 523 -6.38 -0.36 19.03
C ILE A 523 -6.49 0.72 20.11
N ASP A 524 -7.43 0.59 21.03
CA ASP A 524 -7.54 1.38 22.26
C ASP A 524 -8.46 0.63 23.25
N GLU A 525 -8.90 1.29 24.32
CA GLU A 525 -9.78 0.70 25.33
C GLU A 525 -11.16 0.28 24.76
N GLU A 526 -11.60 0.90 23.68
CA GLU A 526 -12.95 0.75 23.10
C GLU A 526 -12.96 0.02 21.75
N HIS A 527 -11.82 -0.04 21.04
CA HIS A 527 -11.72 -0.56 19.69
C HIS A 527 -10.74 -1.73 19.55
N THR A 528 -11.19 -2.76 18.82
CA THR A 528 -10.36 -3.92 18.44
C THR A 528 -10.20 -3.99 16.93
N GLY A 529 -8.96 -4.17 16.47
CA GLY A 529 -8.60 -4.47 15.09
C GLY A 529 -8.35 -5.97 14.90
N PHE A 530 -8.40 -6.40 13.64
CA PHE A 530 -8.08 -7.77 13.24
C PHE A 530 -6.89 -7.74 12.29
N GLN A 531 -5.86 -8.53 12.57
CA GLN A 531 -4.66 -8.63 11.74
C GLN A 531 -4.51 -10.04 11.19
N THR A 532 -4.59 -10.18 9.87
CA THR A 532 -4.29 -11.44 9.18
C THR A 532 -2.80 -11.68 9.03
N LYS A 533 -1.94 -10.70 9.35
CA LYS A 533 -0.48 -10.83 9.29
C LYS A 533 0.10 -10.24 10.55
N LEU A 534 0.89 -11.02 11.27
CA LEU A 534 1.51 -10.62 12.52
C LEU A 534 2.99 -10.33 12.29
N GLU A 535 3.43 -9.12 12.66
CA GLU A 535 4.85 -8.81 12.68
C GLU A 535 5.59 -9.77 13.63
N GLY A 536 6.90 -9.87 13.44
CA GLY A 536 7.74 -10.69 14.31
C GLY A 536 7.61 -10.29 15.77
N GLY A 537 7.40 -11.27 16.63
CA GLY A 537 7.28 -11.11 18.07
C GLY A 537 7.26 -12.46 18.78
N PRO A 538 6.88 -12.48 20.07
CA PRO A 538 6.95 -13.68 20.91
C PRO A 538 6.24 -14.89 20.31
N LEU A 539 5.08 -14.71 19.68
CA LEU A 539 4.37 -15.83 19.03
C LEU A 539 5.16 -16.40 17.85
N THR A 540 5.84 -15.54 17.06
CA THR A 540 6.70 -16.02 15.97
C THR A 540 7.89 -16.80 16.52
N ASP A 541 8.52 -16.28 17.59
CA ASP A 541 9.65 -16.94 18.25
C ASP A 541 9.24 -18.31 18.82
N LEU A 542 8.06 -18.38 19.47
CA LEU A 542 7.47 -19.61 20.01
C LEU A 542 7.25 -20.66 18.92
N VAL A 543 6.56 -20.28 17.84
CA VAL A 543 6.19 -21.23 16.77
C VAL A 543 7.42 -21.67 15.97
N ALA A 544 8.35 -20.76 15.68
CA ALA A 544 9.58 -21.08 14.98
C ALA A 544 10.46 -22.05 15.79
N SER A 545 10.65 -21.78 17.09
CA SER A 545 11.43 -22.64 17.97
C SER A 545 10.78 -24.02 18.17
N ALA A 546 9.46 -24.09 18.35
CA ALA A 546 8.74 -25.35 18.46
C ALA A 546 8.86 -26.21 17.18
N ALA A 547 8.75 -25.59 15.99
CA ALA A 547 8.96 -26.27 14.72
C ALA A 547 10.39 -26.85 14.62
N THR A 548 11.40 -26.07 15.03
CA THR A 548 12.80 -26.51 15.07
C THR A 548 12.98 -27.69 16.04
N ILE A 549 12.44 -27.62 17.25
CA ILE A 549 12.54 -28.70 18.26
C ILE A 549 11.92 -29.99 17.71
N ALA A 550 10.69 -29.93 17.21
CA ALA A 550 9.98 -31.12 16.72
C ALA A 550 10.66 -31.76 15.49
N MET A 551 11.18 -30.97 14.54
CA MET A 551 11.87 -31.52 13.37
C MET A 551 13.23 -32.13 13.73
N LEU A 552 14.00 -31.50 14.62
CA LEU A 552 15.30 -32.04 15.06
C LEU A 552 15.12 -33.31 15.91
N ASP A 553 14.05 -33.38 16.72
CA ASP A 553 13.71 -34.58 17.47
C ASP A 553 13.29 -35.73 16.53
N THR A 554 12.45 -35.41 15.52
CA THR A 554 12.11 -36.35 14.43
C THR A 554 13.37 -36.87 13.73
N LEU A 555 14.32 -35.99 13.38
CA LEU A 555 15.56 -36.37 12.72
C LEU A 555 16.44 -37.28 13.59
N ARG A 556 16.60 -36.96 14.88
CA ARG A 556 17.39 -37.77 15.82
C ARG A 556 16.82 -39.18 15.96
N ASN A 557 15.51 -39.30 16.13
CA ASN A 557 14.83 -40.59 16.26
C ASN A 557 14.79 -41.36 14.93
N ALA A 558 14.59 -40.68 13.80
CA ALA A 558 14.69 -41.29 12.47
C ALA A 558 16.08 -41.87 12.20
N ALA A 559 17.14 -41.19 12.65
CA ALA A 559 18.49 -41.70 12.51
C ALA A 559 18.72 -43.02 13.26
N LEU A 560 18.08 -43.21 14.42
CA LEU A 560 18.10 -44.50 15.13
C LEU A 560 17.32 -45.57 14.39
N VAL A 561 16.14 -45.22 13.84
CA VAL A 561 15.25 -46.16 13.12
C VAL A 561 15.84 -46.61 11.78
N PHE A 562 16.55 -45.72 11.08
CA PHE A 562 17.12 -45.98 9.74
C PHE A 562 18.64 -46.15 9.73
N GLU A 563 19.28 -46.14 10.90
CA GLU A 563 20.75 -46.21 11.04
C GLU A 563 21.48 -45.09 10.27
N TRP A 564 20.89 -43.88 10.18
CA TRP A 564 21.52 -42.75 9.51
C TRP A 564 22.65 -42.14 10.36
N THR A 565 23.69 -41.67 9.69
CA THR A 565 24.73 -40.85 10.33
C THR A 565 24.26 -39.40 10.39
N ILE A 566 24.31 -38.81 11.59
CA ILE A 566 23.88 -37.43 11.85
C ILE A 566 25.00 -36.60 12.50
N GLU A 567 24.94 -35.28 12.30
CA GLU A 567 25.80 -34.30 12.99
C GLU A 567 25.27 -34.02 14.40
N ALA A 568 25.42 -35.00 15.31
CA ALA A 568 24.80 -34.97 16.64
C ALA A 568 25.09 -33.67 17.43
N ASP A 569 26.33 -33.18 17.42
CA ASP A 569 26.71 -31.95 18.14
C ASP A 569 25.98 -30.71 17.59
N ALA A 570 25.80 -30.61 16.27
CA ALA A 570 25.12 -29.49 15.63
C ALA A 570 23.61 -29.53 15.89
N ILE A 571 23.03 -30.73 15.92
CA ILE A 571 21.63 -30.96 16.28
C ILE A 571 21.38 -30.55 17.73
N GLU A 572 22.18 -31.04 18.68
CA GLU A 572 22.01 -30.73 20.11
C GLU A 572 22.23 -29.23 20.39
N ALA A 573 23.22 -28.60 19.77
CA ALA A 573 23.44 -27.16 19.91
C ALA A 573 22.25 -26.32 19.37
N THR A 574 21.69 -26.71 18.22
CA THR A 574 20.54 -26.02 17.62
C THR A 574 19.27 -26.25 18.43
N MET A 575 19.06 -27.47 18.92
CA MET A 575 17.92 -27.85 19.76
C MET A 575 17.97 -27.13 21.12
N ALA A 576 19.14 -27.04 21.75
CA ALA A 576 19.32 -26.31 23.01
C ALA A 576 18.97 -24.82 22.85
N ARG A 577 19.46 -24.17 21.79
CA ARG A 577 19.10 -22.78 21.48
C ARG A 577 17.60 -22.63 21.21
N ALA A 578 16.99 -23.56 20.48
CA ALA A 578 15.56 -23.51 20.21
C ALA A 578 14.73 -23.63 21.49
N ARG A 579 15.10 -24.53 22.43
CA ARG A 579 14.45 -24.65 23.74
C ARG A 579 14.55 -23.36 24.56
N GLU A 580 15.72 -22.73 24.61
CA GLU A 580 15.89 -21.45 25.31
C GLU A 580 14.95 -20.36 24.75
N VAL A 581 14.87 -20.24 23.43
CA VAL A 581 13.96 -19.29 22.76
C VAL A 581 12.50 -19.63 23.04
N ASN A 582 12.16 -20.93 22.98
CA ASN A 582 10.81 -21.43 23.18
C ASN A 582 10.30 -21.15 24.61
N GLU A 583 11.08 -21.52 25.63
CA GLU A 583 10.76 -21.29 27.03
C GLU A 583 10.62 -19.81 27.34
N ALA A 584 11.52 -18.97 26.81
CA ALA A 584 11.44 -17.52 26.98
C ALA A 584 10.18 -16.93 26.33
N ALA A 585 9.82 -17.37 25.13
CA ALA A 585 8.63 -16.92 24.42
C ALA A 585 7.34 -17.38 25.10
N ALA A 586 7.31 -18.60 25.64
CA ALA A 586 6.16 -19.21 26.32
C ALA A 586 5.64 -18.39 27.52
N LEU A 587 6.51 -17.56 28.11
CA LEU A 587 6.21 -16.73 29.27
C LEU A 587 5.66 -15.32 28.93
N LEU A 588 5.58 -14.98 27.64
CA LEU A 588 5.18 -13.65 27.17
C LEU A 588 3.71 -13.61 26.73
N ASP A 589 3.14 -12.39 26.69
CA ASP A 589 1.81 -12.18 26.12
C ASP A 589 1.90 -12.23 24.59
N PHE A 590 1.15 -13.14 23.97
CA PHE A 590 1.10 -13.32 22.51
C PHE A 590 0.11 -12.40 21.82
N ARG A 591 -0.75 -11.73 22.58
CA ARG A 591 -1.68 -10.76 22.00
C ARG A 591 -0.85 -9.69 21.29
N PRO A 592 -1.19 -9.35 20.03
CA PRO A 592 -0.50 -8.29 19.31
C PRO A 592 -0.53 -7.04 20.17
N THR A 593 0.60 -6.69 20.77
CA THR A 593 0.69 -5.49 21.58
C THR A 593 0.65 -4.34 20.61
N GLN A 594 -0.33 -3.46 20.80
CA GLN A 594 -0.25 -2.17 20.18
C GLN A 594 1.06 -1.55 20.67
N ARG A 595 2.00 -1.30 19.74
CA ARG A 595 3.06 -0.36 20.06
C ARG A 595 2.34 0.97 20.26
N LEU A 596 2.07 1.30 21.53
CA LEU A 596 1.38 2.52 21.93
C LEU A 596 1.97 3.66 21.09
N PRO A 597 1.13 4.52 20.47
CA PRO A 597 1.65 5.80 20.05
C PRO A 597 2.24 6.43 21.31
N ILE A 598 3.57 6.53 21.39
CA ILE A 598 4.25 7.16 22.51
C ILE A 598 3.67 8.58 22.59
N ALA A 599 2.98 8.86 23.70
CA ALA A 599 2.23 10.09 23.96
C ALA A 599 3.13 11.33 23.96
#